data_AF-A0A6J6BTJ5-F1
#
_entry.id   AF-A0A6J6BTJ5-F1
#
_cell.length_a   1.000
_cell.length_b   1.000
_cell.length_c   1.000
_cell.angle_alpha   90.00
_cell.angle_beta   90.00
_cell.angle_gamma   90.00
#
_symmetry.space_group_name_H-M   'P 1'
#
loop_
_entity.id
_entity.type
_entity.pdbx_description
1 polymer ?
#
loop_
_entity_poly.entity_id
_entity_poly.type
_entity_poly.pdbx_seq_one_letter_code
_entity_poly.pdbx_strand_id
1 'polypeptide(L)' 'MLFSVVNLSRHLKVDAETALRSASEKFKARFEKVVELATQRNLDLTKCSLSELDELWNEIKLIK' A
#
# COMPACT_ATOMS: atom_id res chain seq x y z
N MET A 1 -12.64 -13.10 -12.29
CA MET A 1 -12.72 -11.80 -11.60
C MET A 1 -11.79 -10.75 -12.18
N LEU A 2 -10.48 -11.01 -12.38
CA LEU A 2 -9.55 -10.01 -12.95
C LEU A 2 -9.97 -9.48 -14.33
N PHE A 3 -10.51 -10.33 -15.20
CA PHE A 3 -11.08 -9.92 -16.49
C PHE A 3 -12.17 -8.85 -16.35
N SER A 4 -13.05 -8.97 -15.35
CA SER A 4 -14.10 -7.99 -15.07
C SER A 4 -13.52 -6.64 -14.61
N VAL A 5 -12.44 -6.66 -13.82
CA VAL A 5 -11.74 -5.44 -13.36
C VAL A 5 -11.05 -4.74 -14.54
N VAL A 6 -10.37 -5.49 -15.40
CA VAL A 6 -9.74 -4.93 -16.62
C VAL A 6 -10.81 -4.36 -17.57
N ASN A 7 -11.95 -5.03 -17.72
CA ASN A 7 -13.06 -4.52 -18.52
C ASN A 7 -13.63 -3.23 -17.94
N LEU A 8 -13.80 -3.16 -16.63
CA LEU A 8 -14.24 -1.94 -15.95
C LEU A 8 -13.26 -0.78 -16.19
N SER A 9 -11.95 -1.00 -16.02
CA SER A 9 -10.93 0.00 -16.32
C SER A 9 -11.05 0.52 -17.76
N ARG A 10 -11.28 -0.37 -18.73
CA ARG A 10 -11.51 0.02 -20.14
C ARG A 10 -12.76 0.87 -20.32
N HIS A 11 -13.87 0.51 -19.68
CA HIS A 11 -15.11 1.31 -19.72
C HIS A 11 -14.91 2.70 -19.10
N LEU A 12 -14.06 2.79 -18.07
CA LEU A 12 -13.67 4.06 -17.43
C LEU A 12 -12.56 4.81 -18.20
N LYS A 13 -12.09 4.28 -19.34
CA LYS A 13 -10.96 4.82 -20.12
C LYS A 13 -9.67 4.97 -19.31
N VAL A 14 -9.48 4.09 -18.32
CA VAL A 14 -8.27 4.00 -17.51
C VAL A 14 -7.43 2.84 -18.02
N ASP A 15 -6.13 3.07 -18.23
CA ASP A 15 -5.19 2.00 -18.55
C ASP A 15 -4.96 1.12 -17.31
N ALA A 16 -5.41 -0.14 -17.38
CA ALA A 16 -5.42 -1.05 -16.25
C ALA A 16 -4.00 -1.40 -15.78
N GLU A 17 -3.04 -1.53 -16.71
CA GLU A 17 -1.66 -1.85 -16.40
C GLU A 17 -0.99 -0.70 -15.65
N THR A 18 -1.12 0.52 -16.17
CA THR A 18 -0.58 1.73 -15.54
C THR A 18 -1.22 1.97 -14.18
N ALA A 19 -2.55 1.80 -14.06
CA ALA A 19 -3.24 1.94 -12.78
C ALA A 19 -2.75 0.93 -11.73
N LEU A 20 -2.58 -0.33 -12.14
CA LEU A 20 -2.03 -1.38 -11.28
C LEU A 20 -0.58 -1.07 -10.88
N ARG A 21 0.27 -0.70 -11.84
CA ARG A 21 1.66 -0.32 -11.59
C ARG A 21 1.76 0.84 -10.61
N SER A 22 0.99 1.91 -10.81
CA SER A 22 0.96 3.06 -9.89
C SER A 22 0.45 2.68 -8.50
N ALA A 23 -0.54 1.79 -8.39
CA ALA A 23 -1.03 1.29 -7.10
C ALA A 23 0.04 0.47 -6.37
N SER A 24 0.75 -0.41 -7.09
CA SER A 24 1.85 -1.20 -6.55
C SER A 24 3.01 -0.33 -6.07
N GLU A 25 3.44 0.65 -6.88
CA GLU A 25 4.51 1.58 -6.47
C GLU A 25 4.11 2.41 -5.25
N LYS A 26 2.85 2.87 -5.20
CA LYS A 26 2.31 3.57 -4.02
C LYS A 26 2.30 2.69 -2.78
N PHE A 27 1.94 1.41 -2.91
CA PHE A 27 1.98 0.47 -1.81
C PHE A 27 3.42 0.26 -1.33
N LYS A 28 4.34 0.00 -2.27
CA LYS A 28 5.76 -0.21 -1.98
C LYS A 28 6.38 0.97 -1.25
N ALA A 29 6.22 2.19 -1.77
CA ALA A 29 6.76 3.40 -1.14
C ALA A 29 6.22 3.64 0.28
N ARG A 30 4.96 3.27 0.55
CA ARG A 30 4.39 3.35 1.90
C ARG A 30 4.92 2.27 2.81
N PHE A 31 5.05 1.05 2.30
CA PHE A 31 5.58 -0.06 3.06
C PHE A 31 7.03 0.18 3.48
N GLU A 32 7.86 0.72 2.59
CA GLU A 32 9.24 1.15 2.91
C GLU A 32 9.26 2.14 4.09
N LYS A 33 8.37 3.15 4.07
CA LYS A 33 8.24 4.10 5.18
C LYS A 33 7.73 3.45 6.48
N VAL A 34 6.84 2.45 6.40
CA VAL A 34 6.40 1.69 7.58
C VAL A 34 7.56 0.93 8.20
N VAL A 35 8.41 0.29 7.39
CA VAL A 35 9.61 -0.41 7.85
C VAL A 35 10.60 0.56 8.50
N GLU A 36 10.79 1.74 7.90
CA GLU A 36 11.63 2.79 8.46
C GLU A 36 11.10 3.27 9.82
N LEU A 37 9.80 3.57 9.91
CA LEU A 37 9.16 4.02 11.16
C LEU A 37 9.21 2.94 12.25
N ALA A 38 8.97 1.68 11.90
CA ALA A 38 9.08 0.55 12.83
C ALA A 38 10.52 0.43 13.36
N THR A 39 11.51 0.56 12.47
CA THR A 39 12.93 0.54 12.84
C THR A 39 13.28 1.69 13.78
N GLN A 40 12.82 2.91 13.49
CA GLN A 40 13.01 4.08 14.36
C GLN A 40 12.40 3.88 15.76
N ARG A 41 11.29 3.13 15.84
CA ARG A 41 10.61 2.79 17.10
C ARG A 41 11.15 1.51 17.78
N ASN A 42 12.20 0.89 17.24
CA ASN A 42 12.71 -0.42 17.68
C ASN A 42 11.60 -1.51 17.73
N LEU A 43 10.63 -1.44 16.82
CA LEU A 43 9.56 -2.41 16.69
C LEU A 43 9.96 -3.51 15.71
N ASP A 44 9.74 -4.75 16.13
CA ASP A 44 9.86 -5.92 15.25
C ASP A 44 8.51 -6.17 14.56
N LEU A 45 8.44 -5.86 13.26
CA LEU A 45 7.23 -6.03 12.44
C LEU A 45 6.69 -7.46 12.47
N THR A 46 7.54 -8.46 12.69
CA THR A 46 7.11 -9.88 12.74
C THR A 46 6.41 -10.23 14.04
N LYS A 47 6.62 -9.43 15.08
CA LYS A 47 6.00 -9.59 16.41
C LYS A 47 4.87 -8.60 16.66
N CYS A 48 4.75 -7.58 15.82
CA CYS A 48 3.64 -6.63 15.87
C CYS A 48 2.32 -7.35 15.58
N SER A 49 1.31 -7.03 16.37
CA SER A 49 -0.08 -7.38 16.10
C SER A 49 -0.58 -6.67 14.84
N LEU A 50 -1.67 -7.20 14.25
CA LEU A 50 -2.32 -6.55 13.12
C LEU A 50 -2.76 -5.10 13.44
N SER A 51 -3.14 -4.82 14.70
CA SER A 51 -3.53 -3.47 15.13
C SER A 51 -2.35 -2.50 15.09
N GLU A 52 -1.19 -2.90 15.60
CA GLU A 52 0.02 -2.07 15.59
C GLU A 52 0.52 -1.82 14.16
N LEU A 53 0.43 -2.83 13.29
CA LEU A 53 0.74 -2.68 11.86
C LEU A 53 -0.23 -1.70 11.18
N ASP A 54 -1.52 -1.75 11.50
CA ASP A 54 -2.53 -0.84 10.96
C ASP A 54 -2.32 0.61 11.46
N GLU A 55 -1.91 0.79 12.71
CA GLU A 55 -1.55 2.11 13.25
C GLU A 55 -0.37 2.72 12.50
N LEU A 56 0.73 1.97 12.36
CA LEU A 56 1.90 2.42 11.60
C LEU A 56 1.54 2.73 10.13
N TRP A 57 0.71 1.89 9.51
CA TRP A 57 0.24 2.12 8.14
C TRP A 57 -0.62 3.37 8.02
N ASN A 58 -1.53 3.62 8.97
CA ASN A 58 -2.37 4.80 8.99
C ASN A 58 -1.56 6.09 9.20
N GLU A 59 -0.53 6.06 10.04
CA GLU A 59 0.40 7.18 10.20
C GLU A 59 1.08 7.54 8.87
N ILE A 60 1.65 6.55 8.17
CA ILE A 60 2.30 6.78 6.87
C ILE A 60 1.30 7.24 5.80
N LYS A 61 0.06 6.73 5.83
CA LYS A 61 -0.98 7.12 4.87
C LYS A 61 -1.38 8.59 4.99
N LEU A 62 -1.24 9.20 6.16
CA LEU A 62 -1.56 10.60 6.43
C LEU A 62 -0.42 11.57 6.06
N ILE A 63 0.83 11.09 6.00
CA ILE A 63 1.99 11.88 5.56
C ILE A 63 1.93 12.03 4.04
N LYS A 64 1.48 13.20 3.58
CA LYS A 64 1.39 13.57 2.15
C LYS A 64 2.77 13.76 1.53
#